data_AF-A0A7T0C0T8-F1
#
_entry.id   AF-A0A7T0C0T8-F1
#
_cell.length_a   1.000
_cell.length_b   1.000
_cell.length_c   1.000
_cell.angle_alpha   90.00
_cell.angle_beta   90.00
_cell.angle_gamma   90.00
#
_symmetry.space_group_name_H-M   'P 1'
#
loop_
_entity.id
_entity.type
_entity.pdbx_description
1 polymer ?
#
loop_
_entity_poly.entity_id
_entity_poly.type
_entity_poly.pdbx_seq_one_letter_code
_entity_poly.pdbx_strand_id
1 'polypeptide(L)'
;MKWLLDHHEEIRNLGLVFAAGIALPLAIWRSLIAHRQTRIAENNHLADTYTKAIDQLGKEENEIRLGGLYALEKIAKNNRSYNTQVMEVLCAFVRLHAPRNFDEKDEDVVPAPIEPALKIVVQAALTIIGRRNIEFDTPTKSKLQNLLRKVSRKTVSDQFVRLDLSASNLSQMVFTEANLSGADLRKADLSGAYLSEADLSEADLRKADLSEASLFGANLSGADLRGANLSGAYLSGAYLSGADLSGANLSEAGLFGADLSGANLIGAKLIGAKLSGADLRKADLFGADLSGANVTLEQLQTAHVYKTTDLPGHIDKSLITFEELPF
;
A
#
# COMPACT_ATOMS: atom_id res chain seq x y z
N MET A 1 3.88 84.11 -31.34
CA MET A 1 4.93 83.08 -31.47
C MET A 1 5.72 82.80 -30.19
N LYS A 2 5.83 83.73 -29.21
CA LYS A 2 6.62 83.51 -27.98
C LYS A 2 5.99 82.55 -26.95
N TRP A 3 4.66 82.42 -26.93
CA TRP A 3 3.92 81.53 -26.02
C TRP A 3 4.14 80.02 -26.28
N LEU A 4 4.26 79.64 -27.56
CA LEU A 4 4.49 78.26 -28.01
C LEU A 4 5.92 77.76 -27.75
N LEU A 5 6.88 78.68 -27.60
CA LEU A 5 8.29 78.35 -27.33
C LEU A 5 8.54 78.12 -25.82
N ASP A 6 7.88 78.90 -24.95
CA ASP A 6 8.02 78.76 -23.48
C ASP A 6 7.35 77.49 -22.94
N HIS A 7 6.21 77.08 -23.50
CA HIS A 7 5.47 75.90 -23.01
C HIS A 7 5.88 74.60 -23.73
N HIS A 8 6.89 74.63 -24.59
CA HIS A 8 7.30 73.48 -25.39
C HIS A 8 7.93 72.37 -24.52
N GLU A 9 8.62 72.72 -23.43
CA GLU A 9 9.13 71.73 -22.47
C GLU A 9 8.04 71.14 -21.57
N GLU A 10 7.07 71.95 -21.11
CA GLU A 10 5.93 71.46 -20.32
C GLU A 10 5.03 70.54 -21.14
N ILE A 11 4.73 70.88 -22.39
CA ILE A 11 3.93 70.02 -23.29
C ILE A 11 4.66 68.71 -23.60
N ARG A 12 6.00 68.75 -23.77
CA ARG A 12 6.81 67.55 -24.00
C ARG A 12 6.88 66.66 -22.75
N ASN A 13 6.98 67.25 -21.57
CA ASN A 13 6.96 66.52 -20.29
C ASN A 13 5.58 65.94 -19.98
N LEU A 14 4.49 66.68 -20.24
CA LEU A 14 3.12 66.15 -20.15
C LEU A 14 2.91 65.00 -21.13
N GLY A 15 3.38 65.12 -22.37
CA GLY A 15 3.31 64.06 -23.38
C GLY A 15 4.08 62.81 -22.96
N LEU A 16 5.26 62.96 -22.35
CA LEU A 16 6.04 61.84 -21.80
C LEU A 16 5.36 61.18 -20.60
N VAL A 17 4.75 61.95 -19.69
CA VAL A 17 4.01 61.41 -18.55
C VAL A 17 2.76 60.66 -19.00
N PHE A 18 2.01 61.19 -19.99
CA PHE A 18 0.87 60.50 -20.58
C PHE A 18 1.30 59.23 -21.34
N ALA A 19 2.38 59.30 -22.12
CA ALA A 19 2.93 58.14 -22.82
C ALA A 19 3.41 57.06 -21.84
N ALA A 20 4.10 57.44 -20.75
CA ALA A 20 4.53 56.52 -19.69
C ALA A 20 3.33 55.95 -18.91
N GLY A 21 2.30 56.78 -18.65
CA GLY A 21 1.06 56.40 -17.98
C GLY A 21 0.23 55.37 -18.75
N ILE A 22 0.39 55.27 -20.07
CA ILE A 22 -0.27 54.27 -20.92
C ILE A 22 0.65 53.07 -21.21
N ALA A 23 1.95 53.30 -21.40
CA ALA A 23 2.92 52.26 -21.75
C ALA A 23 3.16 51.25 -20.61
N LEU A 24 3.24 51.71 -19.36
CA LEU A 24 3.46 50.84 -18.20
C LEU A 24 2.27 49.88 -17.96
N PRO A 25 1.00 50.35 -17.93
CA PRO A 25 -0.15 49.44 -17.85
C PRO A 25 -0.24 48.46 -19.00
N LEU A 26 0.08 48.87 -20.24
CA LEU A 26 0.11 47.98 -21.40
C LEU A 26 1.20 46.91 -21.30
N ALA A 27 2.38 47.26 -20.79
CA ALA A 27 3.46 46.31 -20.55
C ALA A 27 3.10 45.30 -19.45
N ILE A 28 2.50 45.77 -18.35
CA ILE A 28 1.99 44.91 -17.26
C ILE A 28 0.86 44.01 -17.78
N TRP A 29 -0.09 44.55 -18.55
CA TRP A 29 -1.19 43.78 -19.15
C TRP A 29 -0.68 42.73 -20.14
N ARG A 30 0.28 43.07 -21.00
CA ARG A 30 0.95 42.12 -21.90
C ARG A 30 1.70 41.04 -21.14
N SER A 31 2.43 41.39 -20.08
CA SER A 31 3.11 40.43 -19.21
C SER A 31 2.12 39.48 -18.52
N LEU A 32 1.01 40.00 -18.02
CA LEU A 32 -0.06 39.18 -17.41
C LEU A 32 -0.75 38.27 -18.42
N ILE A 33 -0.99 38.75 -19.65
CA ILE A 33 -1.56 37.91 -20.73
C ILE A 33 -0.57 36.85 -21.16
N ALA A 34 0.71 37.18 -21.34
CA ALA A 34 1.76 36.24 -21.68
C ALA A 34 1.87 35.15 -20.60
N HIS A 35 1.88 35.52 -19.31
CA HIS A 35 1.86 34.56 -18.20
C HIS A 35 0.59 33.71 -18.14
N ARG A 36 -0.58 34.25 -18.53
CA ARG A 36 -1.81 33.47 -18.65
C ARG A 36 -1.73 32.49 -19.81
N GLN A 37 -1.18 32.89 -20.95
CA GLN A 37 -1.02 32.04 -22.12
C GLN A 37 -0.03 30.89 -21.90
N THR A 38 1.10 31.13 -21.23
CA THR A 38 2.05 30.04 -20.91
C THR A 38 1.43 29.01 -19.98
N ARG A 39 0.70 29.44 -18.94
CA ARG A 39 -0.01 28.51 -18.03
C ARG A 39 -1.09 27.69 -18.74
N ILE A 40 -1.81 28.29 -19.70
CA ILE A 40 -2.82 27.58 -20.50
C ILE A 40 -2.15 26.55 -21.42
N ALA A 41 -1.03 26.92 -22.06
CA ALA A 41 -0.28 26.01 -22.94
C ALA A 41 0.33 24.82 -22.17
N GLU A 42 0.91 25.07 -20.99
CA GLU A 42 1.43 24.03 -20.09
C GLU A 42 0.32 23.07 -19.64
N ASN A 43 -0.84 23.60 -19.22
CA ASN A 43 -1.99 22.79 -18.81
C ASN A 43 -2.54 21.94 -19.97
N ASN A 44 -2.62 22.49 -21.18
CA ASN A 44 -3.06 21.75 -22.36
C ASN A 44 -2.09 20.63 -22.74
N HIS A 45 -0.78 20.87 -22.62
CA HIS A 45 0.23 19.85 -22.87
C HIS A 45 0.17 18.70 -21.85
N LEU A 46 -0.06 19.00 -20.57
CA LEU A 46 -0.24 18.00 -19.53
C LEU A 46 -1.49 17.12 -19.76
N ALA A 47 -2.60 17.73 -20.16
CA ALA A 47 -3.83 17.01 -20.48
C ALA A 47 -3.66 16.07 -21.69
N ASP A 48 -2.95 16.51 -22.73
CA ASP A 48 -2.62 15.68 -23.90
C ASP A 48 -1.68 14.52 -23.53
N THR A 49 -0.64 14.79 -22.73
CA THR A 49 0.29 13.76 -22.26
C THR A 49 -0.42 12.73 -21.38
N TYR A 50 -1.34 13.17 -20.52
CA TYR A 50 -2.17 12.30 -19.69
C TYR A 50 -3.05 11.38 -20.55
N THR A 51 -3.70 11.94 -21.57
CA THR A 51 -4.57 11.18 -22.47
C THR A 51 -3.79 10.13 -23.27
N LYS A 52 -2.62 10.50 -23.79
CA LYS A 52 -1.71 9.59 -24.50
C LYS A 52 -1.22 8.46 -23.61
N ALA A 53 -0.89 8.76 -22.36
CA ALA A 53 -0.44 7.76 -21.41
C ALA A 53 -1.55 6.74 -21.10
N ILE A 54 -2.82 7.19 -21.02
CA ILE A 54 -3.97 6.28 -20.87
C ILE A 54 -4.16 5.39 -22.10
N ASP A 55 -4.07 5.93 -23.32
CA ASP A 55 -4.17 5.12 -24.54
C ASP A 55 -3.07 4.05 -24.60
N GLN A 56 -1.86 4.37 -24.15
CA GLN A 56 -0.74 3.43 -24.06
C GLN A 56 -1.00 2.30 -23.06
N LEU A 57 -1.70 2.56 -21.95
CA LEU A 57 -2.09 1.50 -21.00
C LEU A 57 -3.10 0.51 -21.59
N GLY A 58 -3.93 0.95 -22.53
CA GLY A 58 -4.93 0.11 -23.20
C GLY A 58 -4.36 -0.82 -24.27
N LYS A 59 -3.10 -0.67 -24.67
CA LYS A 59 -2.44 -1.54 -25.67
C LYS A 59 -2.12 -2.91 -25.08
N GLU A 60 -1.83 -3.91 -25.89
CA GLU A 60 -1.49 -5.26 -25.41
C GLU A 60 0.00 -5.40 -25.07
N GLU A 61 0.85 -4.58 -25.70
CA GLU A 61 2.30 -4.64 -25.58
C GLU A 61 2.79 -4.03 -24.26
N ASN A 62 3.51 -4.83 -23.48
CA ASN A 62 4.00 -4.42 -22.16
C ASN A 62 4.96 -3.24 -22.19
N GLU A 63 5.80 -3.12 -23.23
CA GLU A 63 6.70 -1.97 -23.39
C GLU A 63 5.93 -0.66 -23.53
N ILE A 64 4.82 -0.69 -24.27
CA ILE A 64 3.96 0.48 -24.48
C ILE A 64 3.24 0.84 -23.19
N ARG A 65 2.69 -0.17 -22.48
CA ARG A 65 2.07 0.04 -21.17
C ARG A 65 3.06 0.64 -20.16
N LEU A 66 4.30 0.14 -20.10
CA LEU A 66 5.36 0.68 -19.24
C LEU A 66 5.67 2.15 -19.56
N GLY A 67 5.72 2.51 -20.86
CA GLY A 67 5.85 3.90 -21.29
C GLY A 67 4.73 4.81 -20.76
N GLY A 68 3.48 4.33 -20.85
CA GLY A 68 2.31 5.03 -20.31
C GLY A 68 2.37 5.21 -18.80
N LEU A 69 2.77 4.16 -18.07
CA LEU A 69 2.95 4.19 -16.63
C LEU A 69 3.96 5.29 -16.19
N TYR A 70 5.15 5.33 -16.77
CA TYR A 70 6.16 6.33 -16.42
C TYR A 70 5.78 7.76 -16.83
N ALA A 71 5.01 7.92 -17.93
CA ALA A 71 4.46 9.22 -18.30
C ALA A 71 3.46 9.73 -17.25
N LEU A 72 2.57 8.86 -16.75
CA LEU A 72 1.65 9.18 -15.66
C LEU A 72 2.38 9.52 -14.37
N GLU A 73 3.44 8.79 -14.01
CA GLU A 73 4.28 9.11 -12.85
C GLU A 73 4.86 10.54 -12.95
N LYS A 74 5.41 10.89 -14.11
CA LYS A 74 5.99 12.22 -14.35
C LYS A 74 4.95 13.34 -14.21
N ILE A 75 3.72 13.10 -14.69
CA ILE A 75 2.60 14.04 -14.54
C ILE A 75 2.24 14.21 -13.06
N ALA A 76 2.09 13.10 -12.33
CA ALA A 76 1.70 13.09 -10.92
C ALA A 76 2.73 13.73 -9.98
N LYS A 77 4.03 13.64 -10.31
CA LYS A 77 5.12 14.27 -9.54
C LYS A 77 5.12 15.79 -9.61
N ASN A 78 4.71 16.34 -10.75
CA ASN A 78 4.83 17.79 -11.01
C ASN A 78 3.51 18.55 -10.85
N ASN A 79 2.36 17.86 -10.71
CA ASN A 79 1.05 18.50 -10.69
C ASN A 79 0.11 17.90 -9.64
N ARG A 80 -0.17 18.68 -8.59
CA ARG A 80 -1.09 18.28 -7.50
C ARG A 80 -2.50 17.94 -8.00
N SER A 81 -3.02 18.66 -9.00
CA SER A 81 -4.38 18.46 -9.52
C SER A 81 -4.57 17.12 -10.25
N TYR A 82 -3.52 16.63 -10.92
CA TYR A 82 -3.55 15.37 -11.67
C TYR A 82 -3.11 14.17 -10.83
N ASN A 83 -2.46 14.40 -9.70
CA ASN A 83 -1.92 13.34 -8.85
C ASN A 83 -3.01 12.32 -8.46
N THR A 84 -4.15 12.77 -7.95
CA THR A 84 -5.27 11.89 -7.56
C THR A 84 -5.81 11.08 -8.73
N GLN A 85 -6.01 11.72 -9.89
CA GLN A 85 -6.55 11.08 -11.09
C GLN A 85 -5.60 10.01 -11.63
N VAL A 86 -4.29 10.31 -11.64
CA VAL A 86 -3.26 9.34 -12.02
C VAL A 86 -3.32 8.11 -11.09
N MET A 87 -3.41 8.31 -9.77
CA MET A 87 -3.48 7.18 -8.83
C MET A 87 -4.75 6.35 -9.03
N GLU A 88 -5.90 6.98 -9.28
CA GLU A 88 -7.15 6.28 -9.60
C GLU A 88 -7.00 5.38 -10.83
N VAL A 89 -6.38 5.90 -11.91
CA VAL A 89 -6.12 5.14 -13.14
C VAL A 89 -5.17 3.97 -12.88
N LEU A 90 -4.06 4.21 -12.17
CA LEU A 90 -3.06 3.18 -11.88
C LEU A 90 -3.66 2.05 -11.02
N CYS A 91 -4.50 2.37 -10.04
CA CYS A 91 -5.17 1.36 -9.24
C CYS A 91 -6.28 0.63 -10.01
N ALA A 92 -7.00 1.30 -10.91
CA ALA A 92 -7.94 0.64 -11.83
C ALA A 92 -7.21 -0.34 -12.76
N PHE A 93 -6.07 0.07 -13.30
CA PHE A 93 -5.20 -0.78 -14.12
C PHE A 93 -4.74 -2.02 -13.35
N VAL A 94 -4.24 -1.85 -12.12
CA VAL A 94 -3.87 -2.98 -11.25
C VAL A 94 -5.07 -3.89 -10.97
N ARG A 95 -6.26 -3.35 -10.67
CA ARG A 95 -7.49 -4.16 -10.44
C ARG A 95 -7.93 -4.97 -11.65
N LEU A 96 -7.79 -4.43 -12.85
CA LEU A 96 -8.24 -5.07 -14.08
C LEU A 96 -7.32 -6.21 -14.51
N HIS A 97 -6.04 -6.11 -14.16
CA HIS A 97 -4.99 -7.03 -14.61
C HIS A 97 -4.40 -7.91 -13.49
N ALA A 98 -4.79 -7.69 -12.23
CA ALA A 98 -4.51 -8.59 -11.12
C ALA A 98 -5.51 -9.76 -11.07
N PRO A 99 -5.09 -10.95 -10.61
CA PRO A 99 -5.98 -12.09 -10.45
C PRO A 99 -7.09 -11.78 -9.43
N ARG A 100 -8.32 -12.21 -9.74
CA ARG A 100 -9.46 -12.18 -8.82
C ARG A 100 -9.43 -13.43 -7.96
N ASN A 101 -9.48 -13.28 -6.63
CA ASN A 101 -9.66 -14.42 -5.74
C ASN A 101 -11.14 -14.68 -5.47
N PHE A 102 -11.46 -15.97 -5.44
CA PHE A 102 -12.78 -16.59 -5.40
C PHE A 102 -13.52 -16.32 -4.08
N ASP A 103 -14.85 -16.28 -4.16
CA ASP A 103 -15.73 -16.17 -2.99
C ASP A 103 -15.57 -17.39 -2.07
N GLU A 104 -15.74 -17.20 -0.76
CA GLU A 104 -15.60 -18.17 0.35
C GLU A 104 -16.39 -19.49 0.22
N LYS A 105 -17.11 -19.73 -0.90
CA LYS A 105 -17.94 -20.92 -1.12
C LYS A 105 -17.29 -21.99 -1.99
N ASP A 106 -16.14 -21.72 -2.60
CA ASP A 106 -15.49 -22.64 -3.54
C ASP A 106 -14.21 -23.23 -2.91
N GLU A 107 -14.36 -24.23 -2.03
CA GLU A 107 -13.24 -24.93 -1.36
C GLU A 107 -12.42 -25.84 -2.30
N ASP A 108 -12.83 -26.03 -3.57
CA ASP A 108 -12.29 -27.08 -4.47
C ASP A 108 -11.57 -26.58 -5.75
N VAL A 109 -11.32 -25.28 -5.93
CA VAL A 109 -10.76 -24.75 -7.20
C VAL A 109 -9.31 -24.27 -7.05
N VAL A 110 -8.38 -25.00 -7.66
CA VAL A 110 -6.96 -24.60 -7.81
C VAL A 110 -6.84 -23.51 -8.89
N PRO A 111 -6.28 -22.31 -8.60
CA PRO A 111 -6.21 -21.21 -9.56
C PRO A 111 -5.32 -21.53 -10.78
N ALA A 112 -5.72 -21.05 -11.97
CA ALA A 112 -4.93 -21.18 -13.19
C ALA A 112 -3.67 -20.27 -13.15
N PRO A 113 -2.50 -20.73 -13.66
CA PRO A 113 -1.27 -19.94 -13.65
C PRO A 113 -1.36 -18.69 -14.54
N ILE A 114 -0.89 -17.56 -14.01
CA ILE A 114 -0.89 -16.25 -14.70
C ILE A 114 0.26 -16.16 -15.71
N GLU A 115 0.01 -15.54 -16.86
CA GLU A 115 1.04 -15.21 -17.84
C GLU A 115 2.15 -14.30 -17.25
N PRO A 116 3.43 -14.71 -17.27
CA PRO A 116 4.55 -13.98 -16.63
C PRO A 116 4.73 -12.53 -17.09
N ALA A 117 4.29 -12.22 -18.32
CA ALA A 117 4.49 -10.92 -18.96
C ALA A 117 3.60 -9.83 -18.36
N LEU A 118 2.38 -10.17 -17.93
CA LEU A 118 1.44 -9.23 -17.31
C LEU A 118 1.90 -8.81 -15.89
N LYS A 119 2.64 -9.70 -15.21
CA LYS A 119 3.19 -9.45 -13.86
C LYS A 119 4.11 -8.23 -13.82
N ILE A 120 4.90 -7.99 -14.88
CA ILE A 120 5.88 -6.89 -14.95
C ILE A 120 5.18 -5.53 -14.97
N VAL A 121 4.11 -5.39 -15.76
CA VAL A 121 3.40 -4.11 -15.92
C VAL A 121 2.59 -3.77 -14.68
N VAL A 122 1.93 -4.78 -14.08
CA VAL A 122 1.24 -4.62 -12.79
C VAL A 122 2.24 -4.19 -11.71
N GLN A 123 3.41 -4.82 -11.63
CA GLN A 123 4.46 -4.47 -10.67
C GLN A 123 5.01 -3.04 -10.87
N ALA A 124 5.12 -2.56 -12.11
CA ALA A 124 5.56 -1.19 -12.40
C ALA A 124 4.52 -0.15 -11.96
N ALA A 125 3.24 -0.37 -12.27
CA ALA A 125 2.13 0.50 -11.85
C ALA A 125 2.08 0.62 -10.33
N LEU A 126 2.18 -0.53 -9.68
CA LEU A 126 2.35 -0.70 -8.26
C LEU A 126 3.52 0.14 -7.73
N THR A 127 4.72 0.02 -8.30
CA THR A 127 5.92 0.79 -7.88
C THR A 127 5.72 2.30 -7.97
N ILE A 128 4.99 2.77 -8.97
CA ILE A 128 4.69 4.20 -9.12
C ILE A 128 3.76 4.69 -8.00
N ILE A 129 2.76 3.88 -7.63
CA ILE A 129 1.79 4.22 -6.57
C ILE A 129 2.49 4.45 -5.23
N GLY A 130 3.48 3.63 -4.86
CA GLY A 130 4.20 3.79 -3.59
C GLY A 130 5.34 4.82 -3.61
N ARG A 131 5.76 5.35 -4.77
CA ARG A 131 6.75 6.47 -4.83
C ARG A 131 6.11 7.85 -4.90
N ARG A 132 4.78 7.94 -4.84
CA ARG A 132 4.10 9.20 -5.07
C ARG A 132 4.38 10.23 -3.97
N ASN A 133 4.23 11.51 -4.32
CA ASN A 133 4.32 12.58 -3.34
C ASN A 133 3.06 12.61 -2.46
N ILE A 134 3.22 12.24 -1.19
CA ILE A 134 2.14 12.11 -0.20
C ILE A 134 1.54 13.48 0.17
N GLU A 135 2.29 14.59 0.00
CA GLU A 135 1.78 15.95 0.28
C GLU A 135 0.63 16.37 -0.66
N PHE A 136 0.51 15.70 -1.80
CA PHE A 136 -0.53 15.94 -2.79
C PHE A 136 -1.84 15.19 -2.48
N ASP A 137 -1.81 14.28 -1.52
CA ASP A 137 -3.00 13.58 -1.04
C ASP A 137 -3.88 14.56 -0.24
N THR A 138 -5.12 14.79 -0.69
CA THR A 138 -6.08 15.61 0.07
C THR A 138 -6.51 14.87 1.35
N PRO A 139 -6.64 15.55 2.50
CA PRO A 139 -7.08 14.92 3.74
C PRO A 139 -8.60 14.74 3.71
N THR A 140 -9.07 13.81 2.88
CA THR A 140 -10.47 13.41 2.87
C THR A 140 -10.56 11.93 3.20
N LYS A 141 -11.04 11.72 4.42
CA LYS A 141 -11.33 10.51 5.20
C LYS A 141 -12.17 9.41 4.50
N SER A 142 -12.29 9.41 3.16
CA SER A 142 -13.24 8.52 2.47
C SER A 142 -12.84 8.05 1.07
N LYS A 143 -11.64 8.39 0.54
CA LYS A 143 -11.24 7.96 -0.82
C LYS A 143 -9.83 7.37 -0.94
N LEU A 144 -8.91 7.73 -0.04
CA LEU A 144 -7.58 7.13 0.07
C LEU A 144 -7.60 5.68 0.57
N GLN A 145 -8.70 5.25 1.21
CA GLN A 145 -8.92 3.85 1.59
C GLN A 145 -8.90 2.88 0.41
N ASN A 146 -8.95 3.37 -0.84
CA ASN A 146 -9.01 2.56 -2.05
C ASN A 146 -7.72 2.58 -2.91
N LEU A 147 -6.67 3.35 -2.57
CA LEU A 147 -5.54 3.66 -3.49
C LEU A 147 -4.10 3.42 -2.96
N LEU A 148 -3.93 2.89 -1.76
CA LEU A 148 -2.65 2.54 -1.12
C LEU A 148 -2.28 1.07 -0.72
N ARG A 149 -2.74 -0.05 -1.29
CA ARG A 149 -2.08 -1.39 -1.21
C ARG A 149 -0.79 -1.19 -2.01
N LYS A 150 0.22 -0.60 -1.35
CA LYS A 150 1.63 -0.43 -1.69
C LYS A 150 2.05 -1.06 -3.01
N VAL A 151 3.00 -0.40 -3.65
CA VAL A 151 4.31 -1.02 -3.84
C VAL A 151 5.26 0.16 -3.98
N SER A 152 6.43 0.10 -3.36
CA SER A 152 7.60 0.68 -4.01
C SER A 152 8.92 0.14 -3.49
N ARG A 153 9.29 -1.01 -4.05
CA ARG A 153 10.67 -1.50 -4.16
C ARG A 153 11.66 -0.41 -4.54
N LYS A 154 12.93 -0.59 -4.19
CA LYS A 154 14.06 -0.15 -5.05
C LYS A 154 14.78 -1.38 -5.61
N THR A 155 15.28 -1.26 -6.83
CA THR A 155 15.61 -2.35 -7.76
C THR A 155 17.08 -2.80 -7.69
N VAL A 156 17.27 -4.12 -7.61
CA VAL A 156 18.33 -5.03 -8.11
C VAL A 156 19.80 -4.56 -8.09
N SER A 157 20.53 -5.10 -7.09
CA SER A 157 21.95 -5.47 -7.10
C SER A 157 22.33 -5.94 -5.69
N ASP A 158 22.02 -7.18 -5.28
CA ASP A 158 22.45 -7.84 -4.00
C ASP A 158 22.40 -7.02 -2.69
N GLN A 159 21.65 -5.92 -2.71
CA GLN A 159 21.40 -4.97 -1.63
C GLN A 159 19.96 -4.49 -1.85
N PHE A 160 18.98 -5.33 -1.51
CA PHE A 160 17.57 -4.92 -1.55
C PHE A 160 17.39 -3.75 -0.56
N VAL A 161 17.21 -2.54 -1.09
CA VAL A 161 16.78 -1.39 -0.29
C VAL A 161 15.41 -1.76 0.29
N ARG A 162 15.38 -1.97 1.61
CA ARG A 162 14.15 -2.22 2.36
C ARG A 162 13.16 -1.10 2.06
N LEU A 163 11.96 -1.55 1.84
CA LEU A 163 10.92 -0.84 1.13
C LEU A 163 10.13 -0.03 2.17
N ASP A 164 10.44 1.25 2.37
CA ASP A 164 9.81 2.05 3.45
C ASP A 164 8.40 2.50 3.09
N LEU A 165 7.45 1.93 3.82
CA LEU A 165 6.02 2.13 3.76
C LEU A 165 5.45 2.29 5.17
N SER A 166 6.31 2.64 6.13
CA SER A 166 5.94 2.81 7.53
C SER A 166 4.91 3.94 7.66
N ALA A 167 3.95 3.74 8.58
CA ALA A 167 2.83 4.63 8.87
C ALA A 167 1.94 5.01 7.67
N SER A 168 2.11 4.34 6.52
CA SER A 168 1.30 4.61 5.34
C SER A 168 -0.12 4.07 5.56
N ASN A 169 -1.14 4.82 5.17
CA ASN A 169 -2.46 4.23 4.95
C ASN A 169 -2.36 3.38 3.70
N LEU A 170 -2.79 2.12 3.74
CA LEU A 170 -2.67 1.09 2.71
C LEU A 170 -3.90 0.15 2.68
N SER A 171 -5.00 0.59 3.31
CA SER A 171 -6.22 -0.17 3.51
C SER A 171 -6.87 -0.55 2.16
N GLN A 172 -7.67 -1.62 2.15
CA GLN A 172 -8.62 -2.12 1.12
C GLN A 172 -8.16 -2.27 -0.33
N MET A 173 -6.90 -2.05 -0.60
CA MET A 173 -6.41 -1.84 -1.95
C MET A 173 -6.05 -3.11 -2.73
N VAL A 174 -5.18 -3.09 -3.78
CA VAL A 174 -4.68 -4.28 -4.54
C VAL A 174 -3.11 -4.59 -4.60
N PHE A 175 -2.48 -5.43 -3.73
CA PHE A 175 -1.19 -6.19 -3.66
C PHE A 175 -1.12 -7.68 -4.12
N THR A 176 -2.09 -8.27 -4.82
CA THR A 176 -2.08 -9.75 -4.94
C THR A 176 -0.80 -10.18 -5.64
N GLU A 177 -0.09 -11.17 -5.08
CA GLU A 177 1.25 -11.60 -5.50
C GLU A 177 2.38 -10.53 -5.43
N ALA A 178 2.13 -9.39 -4.76
CA ALA A 178 3.15 -8.35 -4.65
C ALA A 178 4.29 -8.82 -3.76
N ASN A 179 5.53 -8.61 -4.21
CA ASN A 179 6.69 -8.78 -3.36
C ASN A 179 6.98 -7.48 -2.60
N LEU A 180 6.86 -7.63 -1.28
CA LEU A 180 7.04 -6.69 -0.19
C LEU A 180 8.00 -7.28 0.85
N SER A 181 8.85 -8.23 0.44
CA SER A 181 9.77 -8.89 1.34
C SER A 181 10.78 -7.88 1.90
N GLY A 182 11.05 -7.97 3.20
CA GLY A 182 11.88 -7.03 3.93
C GLY A 182 11.34 -5.59 3.96
N ALA A 183 10.09 -5.34 3.54
CA ALA A 183 9.52 -4.00 3.57
C ALA A 183 9.37 -3.49 5.00
N ASP A 184 9.62 -2.20 5.21
CA ASP A 184 9.27 -1.53 6.46
C ASP A 184 7.81 -1.07 6.38
N LEU A 185 6.97 -1.72 7.16
CA LEU A 185 5.53 -1.57 7.22
C LEU A 185 5.04 -1.22 8.62
N ARG A 186 5.95 -0.73 9.46
CA ARG A 186 5.64 -0.39 10.84
C ARG A 186 4.50 0.60 10.88
N LYS A 187 3.46 0.30 11.68
CA LYS A 187 2.29 1.18 11.84
C LYS A 187 1.52 1.47 10.55
N ALA A 188 1.78 0.73 9.47
CA ALA A 188 0.98 0.83 8.26
C ALA A 188 -0.47 0.42 8.54
N ASP A 189 -1.42 1.13 7.98
CA ASP A 189 -2.83 0.71 7.97
C ASP A 189 -3.06 -0.16 6.73
N LEU A 190 -3.12 -1.46 6.91
CA LEU A 190 -3.38 -2.50 5.91
C LEU A 190 -4.80 -3.07 6.05
N SER A 191 -5.71 -2.35 6.72
CA SER A 191 -7.02 -2.89 7.06
C SER A 191 -7.82 -3.21 5.80
N GLY A 192 -8.39 -4.42 5.71
CA GLY A 192 -9.11 -4.91 4.55
C GLY A 192 -8.25 -5.06 3.29
N ALA A 193 -6.93 -4.83 3.35
CA ALA A 193 -6.06 -4.99 2.20
C ALA A 193 -6.12 -6.45 1.76
N TYR A 194 -6.45 -6.71 0.50
CA TYR A 194 -6.23 -8.04 -0.02
C TYR A 194 -4.70 -8.32 0.05
N LEU A 195 -4.15 -9.48 0.18
CA LEU A 195 -2.68 -9.69 0.28
C LEU A 195 -2.36 -11.10 -0.19
N SER A 196 -3.29 -11.70 -0.93
CA SER A 196 -3.24 -13.08 -1.28
C SER A 196 -1.98 -13.35 -2.09
N GLU A 197 -1.25 -14.39 -1.71
CA GLU A 197 0.01 -14.81 -2.31
C GLU A 197 1.10 -13.72 -2.33
N ALA A 198 0.92 -12.61 -1.61
CA ALA A 198 1.94 -11.58 -1.50
C ALA A 198 3.12 -12.11 -0.69
N ASP A 199 4.32 -11.71 -1.10
CA ASP A 199 5.55 -12.03 -0.39
C ASP A 199 5.90 -10.91 0.57
N LEU A 200 5.58 -11.09 1.85
CA LEU A 200 5.89 -10.25 3.00
C LEU A 200 6.97 -10.88 3.89
N SER A 201 7.75 -11.84 3.36
CA SER A 201 8.80 -12.49 4.13
C SER A 201 9.79 -11.47 4.69
N GLU A 202 10.20 -11.65 5.95
CA GLU A 202 11.10 -10.74 6.67
C GLU A 202 10.64 -9.27 6.76
N ALA A 203 9.39 -8.96 6.43
CA ALA A 203 8.87 -7.60 6.52
C ALA A 203 8.71 -7.14 7.97
N ASP A 204 8.93 -5.85 8.24
CA ASP A 204 8.72 -5.24 9.54
C ASP A 204 7.31 -4.65 9.62
N LEU A 205 6.36 -5.44 10.13
CA LEU A 205 4.93 -5.11 10.27
C LEU A 205 4.57 -4.69 11.70
N ARG A 206 5.54 -4.25 12.51
CA ARG A 206 5.27 -3.92 13.92
C ARG A 206 4.18 -2.88 14.05
N LYS A 207 3.17 -3.19 14.85
CA LYS A 207 2.00 -2.33 15.10
C LYS A 207 1.24 -1.93 13.82
N ALA A 208 1.42 -2.65 12.72
CA ALA A 208 0.61 -2.47 11.52
C ALA A 208 -0.83 -2.95 11.78
N ASP A 209 -1.79 -2.36 11.09
CA ASP A 209 -3.18 -2.77 11.15
C ASP A 209 -3.57 -3.58 9.92
N LEU A 210 -3.51 -4.91 9.99
CA LEU A 210 -3.98 -5.86 8.97
C LEU A 210 -5.39 -6.40 9.29
N SER A 211 -6.22 -5.70 10.07
CA SER A 211 -7.57 -6.20 10.38
C SER A 211 -8.34 -6.48 9.10
N GLU A 212 -9.03 -7.62 9.02
CA GLU A 212 -9.84 -8.02 7.85
C GLU A 212 -9.05 -8.14 6.53
N ALA A 213 -7.72 -8.10 6.55
CA ALA A 213 -6.90 -8.26 5.35
C ALA A 213 -6.97 -9.68 4.77
N SER A 214 -6.97 -9.83 3.43
CA SER A 214 -6.99 -11.14 2.78
C SER A 214 -5.59 -11.69 2.50
N LEU A 215 -4.94 -12.26 3.49
CA LEU A 215 -3.59 -12.85 3.43
C LEU A 215 -3.57 -14.32 2.95
N PHE A 216 -4.56 -14.77 2.18
CA PHE A 216 -4.62 -16.15 1.67
C PHE A 216 -3.32 -16.57 0.97
N GLY A 217 -2.66 -17.62 1.44
CA GLY A 217 -1.41 -18.10 0.84
C GLY A 217 -0.24 -17.11 0.87
N ALA A 218 -0.36 -15.99 1.62
CA ALA A 218 0.70 -14.99 1.68
C ALA A 218 1.94 -15.54 2.41
N ASN A 219 3.12 -15.15 1.96
CA ASN A 219 4.36 -15.50 2.63
C ASN A 219 4.73 -14.41 3.65
N LEU A 220 4.58 -14.69 4.94
CA LEU A 220 4.95 -13.87 6.09
C LEU A 220 6.10 -14.51 6.89
N SER A 221 6.82 -15.47 6.30
CA SER A 221 7.87 -16.21 7.01
C SER A 221 8.94 -15.25 7.54
N GLY A 222 9.27 -15.38 8.82
CA GLY A 222 10.23 -14.51 9.51
C GLY A 222 9.83 -13.03 9.62
N ALA A 223 8.58 -12.65 9.32
CA ALA A 223 8.13 -11.28 9.45
C ALA A 223 8.01 -10.85 10.93
N ASP A 224 8.25 -9.57 11.20
CA ASP A 224 8.10 -8.96 12.52
C ASP A 224 6.72 -8.30 12.65
N LEU A 225 5.76 -9.03 13.20
CA LEU A 225 4.35 -8.64 13.39
C LEU A 225 4.06 -8.20 14.83
N ARG A 226 5.07 -7.80 15.61
CA ARG A 226 4.87 -7.49 17.03
C ARG A 226 3.84 -6.39 17.25
N GLY A 227 2.84 -6.71 18.06
CA GLY A 227 1.71 -5.82 18.35
C GLY A 227 0.88 -5.42 17.13
N ALA A 228 0.98 -6.13 15.99
CA ALA A 228 0.15 -5.89 14.83
C ALA A 228 -1.31 -6.29 15.12
N ASN A 229 -2.25 -5.63 14.45
CA ASN A 229 -3.65 -6.01 14.48
C ASN A 229 -3.97 -6.87 13.25
N LEU A 230 -4.38 -8.12 13.44
CA LEU A 230 -4.79 -9.08 12.40
C LEU A 230 -6.22 -9.56 12.68
N SER A 231 -7.01 -8.79 13.45
CA SER A 231 -8.35 -9.21 13.84
C SER A 231 -9.22 -9.45 12.61
N GLY A 232 -9.84 -10.63 12.52
CA GLY A 232 -10.67 -11.02 11.37
C GLY A 232 -9.90 -11.19 10.05
N ALA A 233 -8.56 -11.18 10.04
CA ALA A 233 -7.78 -11.36 8.82
C ALA A 233 -7.93 -12.79 8.25
N TYR A 234 -7.92 -12.92 6.93
CA TYR A 234 -8.02 -14.20 6.22
C TYR A 234 -6.61 -14.72 5.88
N LEU A 235 -6.08 -15.58 6.72
CA LEU A 235 -4.73 -16.15 6.67
C LEU A 235 -4.72 -17.62 6.24
N SER A 236 -5.78 -18.14 5.64
CA SER A 236 -5.83 -19.55 5.23
C SER A 236 -4.67 -19.87 4.29
N GLY A 237 -3.92 -20.93 4.61
CA GLY A 237 -2.72 -21.36 3.89
C GLY A 237 -1.54 -20.39 3.93
N ALA A 238 -1.56 -19.33 4.75
CA ALA A 238 -0.45 -18.39 4.85
C ALA A 238 0.80 -19.03 5.48
N TYR A 239 1.98 -18.62 5.03
CA TYR A 239 3.26 -19.06 5.59
C TYR A 239 3.74 -18.06 6.64
N LEU A 240 3.66 -18.43 7.92
CA LEU A 240 4.06 -17.61 9.08
C LEU A 240 5.22 -18.26 9.85
N SER A 241 5.95 -19.19 9.24
CA SER A 241 7.01 -19.91 9.93
C SER A 241 8.08 -18.95 10.45
N GLY A 242 8.42 -19.08 11.73
CA GLY A 242 9.37 -18.20 12.43
C GLY A 242 8.97 -16.72 12.54
N ALA A 243 7.73 -16.34 12.21
CA ALA A 243 7.28 -14.96 12.36
C ALA A 243 7.16 -14.54 13.84
N ASP A 244 7.42 -13.26 14.14
CA ASP A 244 7.24 -12.71 15.48
C ASP A 244 5.88 -12.01 15.61
N LEU A 245 4.90 -12.73 16.14
CA LEU A 245 3.54 -12.28 16.41
C LEU A 245 3.35 -11.86 17.87
N SER A 246 4.43 -11.59 18.63
CA SER A 246 4.28 -11.30 20.05
C SER A 246 3.42 -10.06 20.31
N GLY A 247 2.42 -10.22 21.18
CA GLY A 247 1.40 -9.20 21.47
C GLY A 247 0.46 -8.86 20.32
N ALA A 248 0.49 -9.58 19.19
CA ALA A 248 -0.39 -9.32 18.05
C ALA A 248 -1.85 -9.72 18.37
N ASN A 249 -2.79 -9.07 17.69
CA ASN A 249 -4.22 -9.37 17.82
C ASN A 249 -4.72 -10.17 16.61
N LEU A 250 -4.81 -11.49 16.71
CA LEU A 250 -5.38 -12.40 15.72
C LEU A 250 -6.81 -12.86 16.08
N SER A 251 -7.53 -12.11 16.92
CA SER A 251 -8.91 -12.49 17.28
C SER A 251 -9.78 -12.66 16.03
N GLU A 252 -10.54 -13.74 15.98
CA GLU A 252 -11.43 -14.12 14.86
C GLU A 252 -10.72 -14.33 13.50
N ALA A 253 -9.39 -14.35 13.45
CA ALA A 253 -8.64 -14.56 12.21
C ALA A 253 -8.85 -15.98 11.64
N GLY A 254 -8.92 -16.09 10.32
CA GLY A 254 -9.04 -17.35 9.60
C GLY A 254 -7.67 -17.94 9.28
N LEU A 255 -7.17 -18.88 10.06
CA LEU A 255 -5.83 -19.49 9.94
C LEU A 255 -5.88 -20.94 9.43
N PHE A 256 -6.89 -21.30 8.65
CA PHE A 256 -7.06 -22.69 8.18
C PHE A 256 -5.83 -23.14 7.38
N GLY A 257 -5.18 -24.21 7.80
CA GLY A 257 -3.99 -24.73 7.13
C GLY A 257 -2.78 -23.78 7.10
N ALA A 258 -2.76 -22.73 7.91
CA ALA A 258 -1.62 -21.81 7.97
C ALA A 258 -0.40 -22.47 8.63
N ASP A 259 0.80 -22.14 8.14
CA ASP A 259 2.06 -22.61 8.75
C ASP A 259 2.55 -21.60 9.80
N LEU A 260 2.29 -21.88 11.08
CA LEU A 260 2.78 -21.11 12.23
C LEU A 260 4.00 -21.78 12.89
N SER A 261 4.70 -22.68 12.18
CA SER A 261 5.78 -23.46 12.79
C SER A 261 6.92 -22.55 13.27
N GLY A 262 7.31 -22.69 14.54
CA GLY A 262 8.32 -21.84 15.17
C GLY A 262 7.93 -20.37 15.35
N ALA A 263 6.67 -19.98 15.12
CA ALA A 263 6.23 -18.61 15.29
C ALA A 263 6.24 -18.21 16.78
N ASN A 264 6.62 -16.97 17.08
CA ASN A 264 6.54 -16.40 18.42
C ASN A 264 5.15 -15.78 18.60
N LEU A 265 4.28 -16.40 19.39
CA LEU A 265 2.93 -15.94 19.71
C LEU A 265 2.82 -15.44 21.17
N ILE A 266 3.93 -15.06 21.79
CA ILE A 266 3.97 -14.63 23.20
C ILE A 266 2.99 -13.46 23.41
N GLY A 267 2.02 -13.63 24.30
CA GLY A 267 1.01 -12.62 24.60
C GLY A 267 0.06 -12.28 23.44
N ALA A 268 0.06 -13.06 22.36
CA ALA A 268 -0.84 -12.84 21.23
C ALA A 268 -2.29 -13.17 21.60
N LYS A 269 -3.25 -12.45 21.02
CA LYS A 269 -4.68 -12.72 21.16
C LYS A 269 -5.16 -13.53 19.97
N LEU A 270 -5.60 -14.76 20.19
CA LEU A 270 -6.19 -15.66 19.18
C LEU A 270 -7.65 -15.98 19.52
N ILE A 271 -8.35 -15.06 20.20
CA ILE A 271 -9.73 -15.27 20.67
C ILE A 271 -10.63 -15.59 19.48
N GLY A 272 -11.27 -16.76 19.46
CA GLY A 272 -12.14 -17.18 18.36
C GLY A 272 -11.43 -17.44 17.02
N ALA A 273 -10.08 -17.51 16.98
CA ALA A 273 -9.35 -17.75 15.74
C ALA A 273 -9.60 -19.15 15.17
N LYS A 274 -9.67 -19.26 13.84
CA LYS A 274 -9.92 -20.52 13.12
C LYS A 274 -8.60 -21.18 12.72
N LEU A 275 -8.02 -21.98 13.60
CA LEU A 275 -6.74 -22.69 13.49
C LEU A 275 -6.86 -24.15 12.99
N SER A 276 -8.01 -24.60 12.49
CA SER A 276 -8.13 -25.98 11.98
C SER A 276 -7.08 -26.27 10.89
N GLY A 277 -6.30 -27.34 11.08
CA GLY A 277 -5.24 -27.74 10.16
C GLY A 277 -3.99 -26.85 10.18
N ALA A 278 -3.94 -25.79 10.99
CA ALA A 278 -2.75 -24.96 11.13
C ALA A 278 -1.59 -25.73 11.77
N ASP A 279 -0.37 -25.47 11.34
CA ASP A 279 0.84 -26.06 11.90
C ASP A 279 1.38 -25.19 13.04
N LEU A 280 1.27 -25.65 14.28
CA LEU A 280 1.76 -24.94 15.47
C LEU A 280 3.06 -25.54 16.03
N ARG A 281 3.75 -26.41 15.28
CA ARG A 281 4.98 -27.07 15.76
C ARG A 281 6.01 -26.04 16.20
N LYS A 282 6.47 -26.13 17.44
CA LYS A 282 7.44 -25.22 18.07
C LYS A 282 6.99 -23.76 18.17
N ALA A 283 5.71 -23.46 17.98
CA ALA A 283 5.20 -22.11 18.21
C ALA A 283 5.20 -21.80 19.72
N ASP A 284 5.59 -20.59 20.10
CA ASP A 284 5.64 -20.16 21.51
C ASP A 284 4.35 -19.46 21.92
N LEU A 285 3.57 -20.09 22.81
CA LEU A 285 2.26 -19.61 23.26
C LEU A 285 2.30 -19.01 24.68
N PHE A 286 3.46 -18.60 25.19
CA PHE A 286 3.55 -18.03 26.54
C PHE A 286 2.63 -16.81 26.70
N GLY A 287 1.65 -16.92 27.60
CA GLY A 287 0.67 -15.85 27.84
C GLY A 287 -0.28 -15.54 26.67
N ALA A 288 -0.33 -16.38 25.64
CA ALA A 288 -1.27 -16.23 24.52
C ALA A 288 -2.70 -16.57 24.94
N ASP A 289 -3.68 -15.88 24.37
CA ASP A 289 -5.10 -16.10 24.62
C ASP A 289 -5.77 -16.83 23.45
N LEU A 290 -6.04 -18.12 23.59
CA LEU A 290 -6.73 -18.96 22.61
C LEU A 290 -8.20 -19.19 22.97
N SER A 291 -8.81 -18.35 23.82
CA SER A 291 -10.21 -18.50 24.22
C SER A 291 -11.14 -18.59 23.00
N GLY A 292 -11.86 -19.72 22.86
CA GLY A 292 -12.77 -19.94 21.74
C GLY A 292 -12.11 -20.25 20.38
N ALA A 293 -10.78 -20.31 20.30
CA ALA A 293 -10.09 -20.73 19.08
C ALA A 293 -10.29 -22.23 18.82
N ASN A 294 -10.42 -22.66 17.56
CA ASN A 294 -10.68 -24.08 17.23
C ASN A 294 -9.39 -24.92 17.05
N VAL A 295 -8.51 -24.88 18.05
CA VAL A 295 -7.30 -25.73 18.11
C VAL A 295 -7.60 -27.16 18.57
N THR A 296 -6.75 -28.11 18.19
CA THR A 296 -6.78 -29.50 18.64
C THR A 296 -5.71 -29.79 19.69
N LEU A 297 -5.88 -30.88 20.44
CA LEU A 297 -4.86 -31.34 21.40
C LEU A 297 -3.53 -31.67 20.71
N GLU A 298 -3.59 -32.28 19.52
CA GLU A 298 -2.41 -32.63 18.72
C GLU A 298 -1.59 -31.40 18.35
N GLN A 299 -2.25 -30.33 17.89
CA GLN A 299 -1.58 -29.07 17.58
C GLN A 299 -0.85 -28.51 18.82
N LEU A 300 -1.53 -28.50 19.97
CA LEU A 300 -0.98 -27.99 21.23
C LEU A 300 0.18 -28.85 21.78
N GLN A 301 0.15 -30.16 21.57
CA GLN A 301 1.25 -31.06 21.98
C GLN A 301 2.55 -30.82 21.22
N THR A 302 2.48 -30.18 20.06
CA THR A 302 3.67 -29.85 19.27
C THR A 302 4.16 -28.42 19.47
N ALA A 303 3.39 -27.58 20.16
CA ALA A 303 3.72 -26.20 20.48
C ALA A 303 4.35 -26.09 21.89
N HIS A 304 4.98 -24.96 22.17
CA HIS A 304 5.43 -24.59 23.51
C HIS A 304 4.25 -23.94 24.25
N VAL A 305 3.58 -24.72 25.12
CA VAL A 305 2.38 -24.30 25.86
C VAL A 305 2.71 -24.11 27.34
N TYR A 306 2.16 -23.07 27.96
CA TYR A 306 2.48 -22.71 29.34
C TYR A 306 1.22 -22.61 30.18
N LYS A 307 1.37 -22.64 31.50
CA LYS A 307 0.22 -22.46 32.43
C LYS A 307 -0.47 -21.11 32.27
N THR A 308 0.24 -20.13 31.70
CA THR A 308 -0.26 -18.78 31.40
C THR A 308 -1.01 -18.70 30.06
N THR A 309 -0.97 -19.75 29.23
CA THR A 309 -1.70 -19.82 27.98
C THR A 309 -3.19 -20.05 28.27
N ASP A 310 -4.06 -19.12 27.83
CA ASP A 310 -5.50 -19.26 28.01
C ASP A 310 -6.07 -20.18 26.93
N LEU A 311 -6.29 -21.44 27.30
CA LEU A 311 -6.77 -22.49 26.40
C LEU A 311 -8.30 -22.41 26.17
N PRO A 312 -8.79 -22.81 24.99
CA PRO A 312 -10.23 -22.88 24.73
C PRO A 312 -10.93 -23.89 25.65
N GLY A 313 -12.22 -23.65 25.94
CA GLY A 313 -12.98 -24.46 26.90
C GLY A 313 -13.18 -25.93 26.52
N HIS A 314 -13.03 -26.30 25.24
CA HIS A 314 -13.11 -27.70 24.79
C HIS A 314 -11.80 -28.49 24.97
N ILE A 315 -10.70 -27.83 25.34
CA ILE A 315 -9.40 -28.47 25.57
C ILE A 315 -9.29 -28.91 27.03
N ASP A 316 -9.08 -30.21 27.24
CA ASP A 316 -8.76 -30.76 28.56
C ASP A 316 -7.30 -30.45 28.94
N LYS A 317 -7.13 -29.53 29.89
CA LYS A 317 -5.81 -29.11 30.40
C LYS A 317 -5.01 -30.24 31.04
N SER A 318 -5.65 -31.33 31.48
CA SER A 318 -4.95 -32.48 32.08
C SER A 318 -4.15 -33.31 31.06
N LEU A 319 -4.45 -33.15 29.77
CA LEU A 319 -3.80 -33.87 28.67
C LEU A 319 -2.64 -33.08 28.05
N ILE A 320 -2.32 -31.89 28.58
CA ILE A 320 -1.27 -31.00 28.09
C ILE A 320 -0.07 -31.07 29.01
N THR A 321 1.12 -31.21 28.40
CA THR A 321 2.39 -31.00 29.10
C THR A 321 2.74 -29.53 28.99
N PHE A 322 2.74 -28.83 30.13
CA PHE A 322 3.10 -27.43 30.18
C PHE A 322 4.62 -27.27 30.32
N GLU A 323 5.19 -26.33 29.59
CA GLU A 323 6.59 -25.94 29.71
C GLU A 323 6.86 -25.09 30.96
N GLU A 324 8.10 -25.12 31.42
CA GLU A 324 8.58 -24.25 32.49
C GLU A 324 8.74 -22.81 31.97
N LEU A 325 8.61 -21.82 32.86
CA LEU A 325 8.67 -20.42 32.48
C LEU A 325 10.02 -20.09 31.80
N PRO A 326 10.04 -19.38 30.66
CA PRO A 326 11.26 -18.86 30.10
C PRO A 326 11.79 -17.78 31.06
N PHE A 327 12.97 -18.02 31.63
CA PHE A 327 13.62 -17.14 32.61
C PHE A 327 14.07 -15.80 32.02
#